data_AF-A0A0Q5L8Q5-F1
#
_entry.id   AF-A0A0Q5L8Q5-F1
#
_cell.length_a   1.000
_cell.length_b   1.000
_cell.length_c   1.000
_cell.angle_alpha   90.00
_cell.angle_beta   90.00
_cell.angle_gamma   90.00
#
_symmetry.space_group_name_H-M   'P 1'
#
loop_
_entity.id
_entity.type
_entity.pdbx_description
1 polymer ?
#
loop_
_entity_poly.entity_id
_entity_poly.type
_entity_poly.pdbx_seq_one_letter_code
_entity_poly.pdbx_strand_id
1 'polypeptide(L)'
;MASGGSAIRGSRVGAGPMGEQDRGFHAERVTISYWDALGNEVVRHFAANVPDDEIPETVDSPSTGLPAGRDKENPPTVAKLEPYKTHLAYVKERRTEEEAAQLLEEALQQLRVRRGKA
;
A
#
# COMPACT_ATOMS: atom_id res chain seq x y z
N MET A 1 -38.49 -7.51 -19.03
CA MET A 1 -39.47 -8.25 -18.20
C MET A 1 -39.00 -8.20 -16.75
N ALA A 2 -39.77 -7.56 -15.86
CA ALA A 2 -39.52 -7.63 -14.43
C ALA A 2 -40.78 -8.17 -13.76
N SER A 3 -40.70 -9.37 -13.18
CA SER A 3 -41.41 -9.73 -11.95
C SER A 3 -41.08 -11.18 -11.55
N GLY A 4 -40.11 -11.34 -10.65
CA GLY A 4 -39.97 -12.52 -9.78
C GLY A 4 -39.64 -11.98 -8.38
N GLY A 5 -40.49 -12.27 -7.40
CA GLY A 5 -40.61 -11.53 -6.15
C GLY A 5 -39.42 -11.66 -5.18
N SER A 6 -38.69 -10.56 -5.00
CA SER A 6 -37.86 -10.33 -3.82
C SER A 6 -38.23 -8.97 -3.21
N ALA A 7 -38.55 -8.94 -1.92
CA ALA A 7 -38.87 -7.72 -1.17
C ALA A 7 -37.64 -6.81 -0.95
N ILE A 8 -36.42 -7.34 -1.16
CA ILE A 8 -35.17 -6.60 -1.03
C ILE A 8 -34.69 -6.19 -2.41
N ARG A 9 -34.65 -4.87 -2.67
CA ARG A 9 -33.98 -4.30 -3.86
C ARG A 9 -32.55 -3.93 -3.52
N GLY A 10 -31.61 -4.81 -3.86
CA GLY A 10 -30.19 -4.45 -3.97
C GLY A 10 -29.83 -4.25 -5.43
N SER A 11 -29.29 -3.10 -5.81
CA SER A 11 -28.66 -2.89 -7.11
C SER A 11 -27.14 -2.87 -6.95
N ARG A 12 -26.43 -3.45 -7.92
CA ARG A 12 -24.97 -3.26 -8.02
C ARG A 12 -24.71 -1.82 -8.45
N VAL A 13 -23.76 -1.15 -7.79
CA VAL A 13 -23.28 0.16 -8.23
C VAL A 13 -22.56 0.00 -9.57
N GLY A 14 -23.04 0.71 -10.58
CA GLY A 14 -22.50 0.68 -11.94
C GLY A 14 -23.60 0.85 -12.99
N ALA A 15 -23.25 1.44 -14.13
CA ALA A 15 -24.13 1.42 -15.29
C ALA A 15 -24.07 0.03 -15.94
N GLY A 16 -25.24 -0.56 -16.22
CA GLY A 16 -25.32 -1.71 -17.11
C GLY A 16 -24.96 -1.27 -18.54
N PRO A 17 -24.47 -2.18 -19.39
CA PRO A 17 -24.13 -1.83 -20.76
C PRO A 17 -25.40 -1.36 -21.48
N MET A 18 -25.52 -0.04 -21.68
CA MET A 18 -26.44 0.48 -22.67
C MET A 18 -25.85 0.02 -24.02
N GLY A 19 -26.59 -0.82 -24.73
CA GLY A 19 -26.12 -1.53 -25.93
C GLY A 19 -25.92 -0.61 -27.13
N GLU A 20 -24.96 0.30 -27.04
CA GLU A 20 -24.50 1.09 -28.17
C GLU A 20 -23.68 0.15 -29.08
N GLN A 21 -24.19 -0.11 -30.29
CA GLN A 21 -23.60 -1.07 -31.23
C GLN A 21 -22.27 -0.60 -31.79
N ASP A 22 -22.06 0.72 -31.84
CA ASP A 22 -20.86 1.36 -32.34
C ASP A 22 -20.15 2.09 -31.21
N ARG A 23 -18.81 1.96 -31.14
CA ARG A 23 -17.96 2.62 -30.14
C ARG A 23 -17.42 3.96 -30.63
N GLY A 24 -17.79 4.36 -31.86
CA GLY A 24 -17.39 5.64 -32.46
C GLY A 24 -15.90 5.69 -32.79
N PHE A 25 -15.40 6.92 -32.94
CA PHE A 25 -14.01 7.18 -33.30
C PHE A 25 -13.07 6.99 -32.09
N HIS A 26 -12.00 6.23 -32.28
CA HIS A 26 -10.97 6.08 -31.26
C HIS A 26 -10.03 7.28 -31.25
N ALA A 27 -9.95 7.98 -30.12
CA ALA A 27 -8.95 9.00 -29.91
C ALA A 27 -7.53 8.40 -29.99
N GLU A 28 -6.59 9.19 -30.50
CA GLU A 28 -5.18 8.83 -30.56
C GLU A 28 -4.60 8.72 -29.14
N ARG A 29 -3.69 7.77 -28.94
CA ARG A 29 -3.13 7.44 -27.62
C ARG A 29 -1.62 7.26 -27.68
N VAL A 30 -0.96 7.67 -26.62
CA VAL A 30 0.45 7.35 -26.35
C VAL A 30 0.54 6.20 -25.35
N THR A 31 1.55 5.37 -25.51
CA THR A 31 1.82 4.21 -24.64
C THR A 31 3.04 4.51 -23.82
N ILE A 32 2.91 4.42 -22.49
CA ILE A 32 3.98 4.68 -21.54
C ILE A 32 4.17 3.45 -20.66
N SER A 33 5.41 2.99 -20.55
CA SER A 33 5.80 1.89 -19.68
C SER A 33 6.35 2.41 -18.36
N TYR A 34 5.98 1.74 -17.27
CA TYR A 34 6.47 1.98 -15.93
C TYR A 34 7.03 0.68 -15.35
N TRP A 35 8.09 0.74 -14.55
CA TRP A 35 8.69 -0.42 -13.92
C TRP A 35 8.68 -0.28 -12.41
N ASP A 36 8.21 -1.33 -11.73
CA ASP A 36 8.28 -1.41 -10.27
C ASP A 36 9.64 -1.94 -9.79
N ALA A 37 9.89 -1.84 -8.49
CA ALA A 37 11.15 -2.30 -7.88
C ALA A 37 11.43 -3.81 -8.01
N LEU A 38 10.43 -4.61 -8.46
CA LEU A 38 10.59 -6.03 -8.73
C LEU A 38 10.84 -6.30 -10.23
N GLY A 39 10.93 -5.26 -11.05
CA GLY A 39 11.18 -5.35 -12.49
C GLY A 39 9.93 -5.62 -13.32
N ASN A 40 8.73 -5.58 -12.73
CA ASN A 40 7.49 -5.77 -13.49
C ASN A 40 7.17 -4.52 -14.30
N GLU A 41 6.78 -4.73 -15.55
CA GLU A 41 6.34 -3.66 -16.43
C GLU A 41 4.83 -3.42 -16.31
N VAL A 42 4.45 -2.15 -16.20
CA VAL A 42 3.09 -1.65 -16.15
C VAL A 42 2.89 -0.72 -17.33
N VAL A 43 2.11 -1.14 -18.31
CA VAL A 43 1.83 -0.33 -19.50
C VAL A 43 0.55 0.48 -19.28
N ARG A 44 0.62 1.79 -19.44
CA ARG A 44 -0.52 2.70 -19.41
C ARG A 44 -0.64 3.45 -20.73
N HIS A 45 -1.88 3.80 -21.07
CA HIS A 45 -2.18 4.53 -22.29
C HIS A 45 -2.88 5.83 -21.96
N PHE A 46 -2.32 6.94 -22.44
CA PHE A 46 -2.85 8.29 -22.27
C PHE A 46 -3.32 8.84 -23.62
N ALA A 47 -4.18 9.84 -23.63
CA ALA A 47 -4.56 10.48 -24.89
C ALA A 47 -3.35 11.24 -25.47
N ALA A 48 -3.16 11.20 -26.78
CA ALA A 48 -1.96 11.74 -27.42
C ALA A 48 -1.87 13.28 -27.39
N ASN A 49 -2.97 13.96 -27.07
CA ASN A 49 -3.02 15.40 -26.91
C ASN A 49 -2.71 15.88 -25.49
N VAL A 50 -2.47 14.96 -24.54
CA VAL A 50 -2.04 15.30 -23.18
C VAL A 50 -0.55 15.66 -23.20
N PRO A 51 -0.16 16.83 -22.65
CA PRO A 51 1.25 17.19 -22.49
C PRO A 51 2.03 16.14 -21.67
N ASP A 52 3.28 15.88 -22.02
CA ASP A 52 4.08 14.82 -21.36
C ASP A 52 4.32 15.09 -19.86
N ASP A 53 4.36 16.36 -19.47
CA ASP A 53 4.49 16.83 -18.08
C ASP A 53 3.20 16.63 -17.25
N GLU A 54 2.05 16.47 -17.90
CA GLU A 54 0.80 16.10 -17.22
C GLU A 54 0.64 14.58 -17.06
N ILE A 55 1.40 13.79 -17.83
CA ILE A 55 1.39 12.33 -17.68
C ILE A 55 2.11 11.99 -16.35
N PRO A 56 1.56 11.11 -15.50
CA PRO A 56 2.21 10.76 -14.23
C PRO A 56 3.62 10.22 -14.43
N GLU A 57 4.57 10.63 -13.59
CA GLU A 57 5.91 10.05 -13.54
C GLU A 57 5.92 8.68 -12.87
N THR A 58 5.00 8.47 -11.91
CA THR A 58 4.85 7.24 -11.16
C THR A 58 3.40 6.77 -11.10
N VAL A 59 3.18 5.46 -11.11
CA VAL A 59 1.87 4.81 -10.97
C VAL A 59 1.96 3.62 -10.03
N ASP A 60 0.84 3.18 -9.48
CA ASP A 60 0.80 1.92 -8.71
C ASP A 60 0.73 0.72 -9.67
N SER A 61 1.61 -0.26 -9.41
CA SER A 61 1.62 -1.54 -10.11
C SER A 61 0.39 -2.36 -9.72
N PRO A 62 -0.48 -2.76 -10.68
CA PRO A 62 -1.65 -3.59 -10.38
C PRO A 62 -1.29 -4.97 -9.82
N SER A 63 -0.10 -5.47 -10.13
CA SER A 63 0.35 -6.81 -9.76
C SER A 63 0.94 -6.84 -8.35
N THR A 64 1.68 -5.80 -7.96
CA THR A 64 2.48 -5.80 -6.72
C THR A 64 2.03 -4.75 -5.71
N GLY A 65 1.29 -3.73 -6.13
CA GLY A 65 0.95 -2.56 -5.33
C GLY A 65 2.14 -1.64 -5.05
N LEU A 66 3.32 -1.92 -5.62
CA LEU A 66 4.50 -1.07 -5.50
C LEU A 66 4.39 0.13 -6.45
N PRO A 67 5.03 1.27 -6.12
CA PRO A 67 5.20 2.35 -7.07
C PRO A 67 6.04 1.85 -8.26
N ALA A 68 5.64 2.26 -9.46
CA ALA A 68 6.32 2.00 -10.71
C ALA A 68 6.63 3.33 -11.41
N GLY A 69 7.83 3.48 -11.97
CA GLY A 69 8.31 4.72 -12.59
C GLY A 69 8.76 4.50 -14.03
N ARG A 70 8.94 5.59 -14.79
CA ARG A 70 9.29 5.52 -16.22
C ARG A 70 10.74 5.11 -16.51
N ASP A 71 11.63 5.14 -15.52
CA ASP A 71 13.00 4.65 -15.66
C ASP A 71 13.10 3.20 -15.17
N LYS A 72 13.40 2.29 -16.10
CA LYS A 72 13.55 0.86 -15.82
C LYS A 72 14.76 0.55 -14.94
N GLU A 73 15.85 1.30 -15.09
CA GLU A 73 17.09 1.04 -14.37
C GLU A 73 17.06 1.64 -12.96
N ASN A 74 16.18 2.63 -12.73
CA ASN A 74 16.00 3.28 -11.43
C ASN A 74 14.51 3.34 -11.02
N PRO A 75 13.87 2.17 -10.80
CA PRO A 75 12.46 2.15 -10.41
C PRO A 75 12.26 2.77 -9.02
N PRO A 76 11.13 3.46 -8.78
CA PRO A 76 10.82 4.03 -7.49
C PRO A 76 10.63 2.92 -6.45
N THR A 77 11.00 3.21 -5.21
CA THR A 77 10.82 2.30 -4.08
C THR A 77 9.87 2.91 -3.07
N VAL A 78 9.16 2.06 -2.33
CA VAL A 78 8.27 2.52 -1.26
C VAL A 78 9.12 3.26 -0.23
N ALA A 79 8.77 4.51 0.04
CA ALA A 79 9.40 5.28 1.10
C ALA A 79 9.27 4.50 2.41
N LYS A 80 10.41 4.28 3.10
CA LYS A 80 10.39 3.65 4.41
C LYS A 80 9.57 4.54 5.33
N LEU A 81 8.41 4.04 5.77
CA LEU A 81 7.65 4.70 6.82
C LEU A 81 8.53 4.78 8.06
N GLU A 82 8.66 5.98 8.61
CA GLU A 82 9.28 6.13 9.92
C GLU A 82 8.51 5.25 10.91
N PRO A 83 9.20 4.37 11.67
CA PRO A 83 8.51 3.48 12.58
C PRO A 83 7.68 4.30 13.56
N TYR A 84 6.40 3.93 13.73
CA TYR A 84 5.63 4.43 14.85
C TYR A 84 6.37 4.12 16.16
N LYS A 85 6.17 5.00 17.13
CA LYS A 85 6.80 4.86 18.44
C LYS A 85 6.42 3.52 19.09
N THR A 86 7.44 2.73 19.39
CA THR A 86 7.27 1.39 19.98
C THR A 86 6.98 1.48 21.48
N HIS A 87 6.42 0.41 22.07
CA HIS A 87 6.24 0.33 23.53
C HIS A 87 7.55 0.57 24.30
N LEU A 88 8.67 0.02 23.80
CA LEU A 88 9.99 0.24 24.41
C LEU A 88 10.40 1.72 24.34
N ALA A 89 10.13 2.40 23.23
CA ALA A 89 10.42 3.84 23.11
C ALA A 89 9.62 4.66 24.14
N TYR A 90 8.34 4.34 24.37
CA TYR A 90 7.56 4.97 25.45
C TYR A 90 8.14 4.68 26.85
N VAL A 91 8.66 3.47 27.08
CA VAL A 91 9.29 3.14 28.36
C VAL A 91 10.57 3.93 28.57
N LYS A 92 11.42 4.06 27.53
CA LYS A 92 12.70 4.79 27.59
C LYS A 92 12.55 6.29 27.83
N GLU A 93 11.41 6.88 27.50
CA GLU A 93 11.16 8.29 27.79
C GLU A 93 10.83 8.58 29.26
N ARG A 94 10.38 7.57 30.01
CA ARG A 94 9.96 7.71 31.40
C ARG A 94 10.82 6.91 32.39
N ARG A 95 11.77 6.11 31.89
CA ARG A 95 12.69 5.29 32.69
C ARG A 95 14.11 5.44 32.20
N THR A 96 15.04 5.61 33.13
CA THR A 96 16.47 5.61 32.81
C THR A 96 17.01 4.18 32.69
N GLU A 97 18.23 4.04 32.17
CA GLU A 97 18.89 2.73 32.07
C GLU A 97 19.15 2.12 33.45
N GLU A 98 19.46 2.95 34.45
CA GLU A 98 19.68 2.52 35.84
C GLU A 98 18.40 1.97 36.47
N GLU A 99 17.26 2.67 36.31
CA GLU A 99 15.96 2.19 36.79
C GLU A 99 15.55 0.88 36.11
N ALA A 100 15.83 0.74 34.82
CA ALA A 100 15.57 -0.49 34.09
C ALA A 100 16.43 -1.66 34.59
N ALA A 101 17.71 -1.41 34.90
CA ALA A 101 18.61 -2.42 35.46
C ALA A 101 18.16 -2.88 36.85
N GLN A 102 17.71 -1.95 37.71
CA GLN A 102 17.17 -2.27 39.03
C GLN A 102 15.93 -3.16 38.93
N LEU A 103 14.96 -2.79 38.09
CA LEU A 103 13.76 -3.60 37.87
C LEU A 103 14.09 -5.01 37.34
N LEU A 104 15.11 -5.13 36.49
CA LEU A 104 15.57 -6.42 36.00
C LEU A 104 16.15 -7.28 37.12
N GLU A 105 17.02 -6.72 37.98
CA GLU A 105 17.60 -7.47 39.10
C GLU A 105 16.53 -7.91 40.10
N GLU A 106 15.56 -7.04 40.42
CA GLU A 106 14.43 -7.39 41.29
C GLU A 106 13.63 -8.58 40.71
N ALA A 107 13.32 -8.55 39.42
CA ALA A 107 12.60 -9.63 38.75
C ALA A 107 13.42 -10.94 38.71
N LEU A 108 14.73 -10.84 38.48
CA LEU A 108 15.64 -11.99 38.50
C LEU A 108 15.74 -12.59 39.91
N GLN A 109 15.78 -11.76 40.95
CA GLN A 109 15.82 -12.24 42.33
C GLN A 109 14.54 -12.98 42.69
N GLN A 110 13.36 -12.42 42.36
CA GLN A 110 12.08 -13.12 42.53
C GLN A 110 12.05 -14.47 41.81
N LEU A 111 12.61 -14.53 40.60
CA LEU A 111 12.72 -15.78 39.83
C LEU A 111 13.63 -16.81 40.51
N ARG A 112 14.77 -16.38 41.07
CA ARG A 112 15.71 -17.26 41.79
C ARG A 112 15.07 -17.83 43.06
N VAL A 113 14.36 -17.00 43.83
CA VAL A 113 13.60 -17.41 45.02
C VAL A 113 12.55 -18.45 44.66
N ARG A 114 11.74 -18.20 43.63
CA ARG A 114 10.72 -19.16 43.15
C ARG A 114 11.33 -20.49 42.71
N ARG A 115 12.56 -20.49 42.19
CA ARG A 115 13.28 -21.68 41.76
C ARG A 115 14.06 -22.39 42.88
N GLY A 116 14.04 -21.87 44.11
CA GLY A 116 14.78 -22.44 45.24
C GLY A 116 16.30 -22.34 45.11
N LYS A 117 16.79 -21.36 44.33
CA LYS A 117 18.23 -21.13 44.08
C LYS A 117 18.75 -19.85 44.74
N ALA A 118 17.95 -19.26 45.64
CA ALA A 118 18.26 -18.03 46.36
C ALA A 118 18.66 -18.33 47.80
#